data_AF-A0A441VX33-F1
#
_entry.id   AF-A0A441VX33-F1
#
_cell.length_a   1.000
_cell.length_b   1.000
_cell.length_c   1.000
_cell.angle_alpha   90.00
_cell.angle_beta   90.00
_cell.angle_gamma   90.00
#
_symmetry.space_group_name_H-M   'P 1'
#
loop_
_entity.id
_entity.type
_entity.pdbx_description
1 polymer ?
#
loop_
_entity_poly.entity_id
_entity_poly.type
_entity_poly.pdbx_seq_one_letter_code
_entity_poly.pdbx_strand_id
1 'polypeptide(L)' 'MLGGIDMNGDFFGAGSQAYLADYVLKPGDATDGATYLLLYSGGLDTSCCIRYIQEEFKGSVIALTCDVG' A
#
# COMPACT_ATOMS: atom_id res chain seq x y z
N MET A 1 10.36 -10.90 -36.72
CA MET A 1 9.10 -11.66 -36.89
C MET A 1 8.21 -11.24 -35.72
N LEU A 2 7.24 -10.36 -35.95
CA LEU A 2 6.34 -9.84 -34.91
C LEU A 2 5.29 -10.91 -34.60
N GLY A 3 5.35 -11.52 -33.42
CA GLY A 3 4.30 -12.38 -32.88
C GLY A 3 3.18 -11.53 -32.31
N GLY A 4 1.94 -11.74 -32.78
CA GLY A 4 0.81 -10.84 -32.60
C GLY A 4 0.20 -10.82 -31.19
N ILE A 5 -0.50 -9.72 -30.92
CA ILE A 5 -1.40 -9.56 -29.77
C ILE A 5 -2.75 -10.13 -30.20
N ASP A 6 -3.22 -11.16 -29.50
CA ASP A 6 -4.59 -11.66 -29.64
C ASP A 6 -5.52 -10.79 -28.78
N MET A 7 -6.45 -10.10 -29.43
CA MET A 7 -7.47 -9.22 -28.83
C MET A 7 -8.87 -9.79 -29.13
N ASN A 8 -9.15 -11.03 -28.70
CA ASN A 8 -10.49 -11.60 -28.83
C ASN A 8 -11.02 -12.12 -27.50
N GLY A 9 -12.13 -11.52 -27.07
CA GLY A 9 -13.08 -12.12 -26.13
C GLY A 9 -13.25 -11.37 -24.81
N ASP A 10 -14.28 -10.52 -24.76
CA ASP A 10 -15.07 -10.16 -23.58
C ASP A 10 -14.62 -8.94 -22.73
N PHE A 11 -14.73 -7.80 -23.39
CA PHE A 11 -14.87 -6.41 -22.91
C PHE A 11 -16.01 -6.16 -21.88
N PHE A 12 -16.66 -7.18 -21.30
CA PHE A 12 -17.67 -7.04 -20.24
C PHE A 12 -17.55 -8.14 -19.19
N GLY A 13 -16.65 -7.93 -18.23
CA GLY A 13 -16.52 -8.75 -17.03
C GLY A 13 -15.44 -8.15 -16.14
N ALA A 14 -15.81 -7.17 -15.31
CA ALA A 14 -14.91 -6.55 -14.34
C ALA A 14 -14.55 -7.55 -13.22
N GLY A 15 -13.77 -8.58 -13.55
CA GLY A 15 -12.99 -9.31 -12.57
C GLY A 15 -11.80 -8.42 -12.21
N SER A 16 -11.84 -7.78 -11.05
CA SER A 16 -10.66 -7.12 -10.48
C SER A 16 -9.61 -8.20 -10.21
N GLN A 17 -8.73 -8.45 -11.17
CA GLN A 17 -7.57 -9.29 -10.90
C GLN A 17 -6.70 -8.51 -9.91
N ALA A 18 -6.65 -8.98 -8.66
CA ALA A 18 -5.87 -8.34 -7.62
C ALA A 18 -4.39 -8.35 -8.04
N TYR A 19 -3.85 -7.17 -8.35
CA TYR A 19 -2.40 -7.01 -8.45
C TYR A 19 -1.85 -7.07 -7.02
N LEU A 20 -1.04 -8.10 -6.73
CA LEU A 20 -0.26 -8.11 -5.49
C LEU A 20 0.78 -7.01 -5.61
N ALA A 21 0.64 -5.97 -4.79
CA ALA A 21 1.73 -5.04 -4.57
C ALA A 21 2.83 -5.80 -3.81
N ASP A 22 3.93 -6.13 -4.49
CA ASP A 22 5.11 -6.76 -3.88
C ASP A 22 6.17 -5.70 -3.53
N TYR A 23 5.78 -4.74 -2.69
CA TYR A 23 6.71 -3.75 -2.17
C TYR A 23 6.74 -3.80 -0.66
N VAL A 24 7.91 -4.17 -0.13
CA VAL A 24 8.21 -4.13 1.31
C VAL A 24 9.08 -2.92 1.56
N LEU A 25 8.51 -1.95 2.28
CA LEU A 25 9.18 -0.74 2.71
C LEU A 25 10.30 -1.08 3.71
N LYS A 26 11.52 -0.61 3.46
CA LYS A 26 12.70 -0.77 4.34
C LYS A 26 13.21 0.59 4.85
N PRO A 27 13.78 0.66 6.06
CA PRO A 27 14.41 1.89 6.55
C PRO A 27 15.46 2.39 5.55
N GLY A 28 15.35 3.67 5.18
CA GLY A 28 16.19 4.30 4.14
C GLY A 28 15.60 4.30 2.73
N ASP A 29 14.48 3.62 2.47
CA ASP A 29 13.79 3.68 1.18
C ASP A 29 13.16 5.06 0.90
N ALA A 30 12.85 5.82 1.94
CA ALA A 30 12.35 7.18 1.85
C ALA A 30 13.30 8.16 2.55
N THR A 31 13.24 9.43 2.15
CA THR A 31 14.01 10.51 2.77
C THR A 31 13.56 10.75 4.21
N ASP A 32 14.50 11.10 5.08
CA ASP A 32 14.20 11.53 6.46
C ASP A 32 13.13 12.62 6.48
N GLY A 33 12.15 12.49 7.38
CA GLY A 33 11.00 13.40 7.46
C GLY A 33 9.87 13.09 6.47
N ALA A 34 9.91 11.97 5.75
CA ALA A 34 8.81 11.53 4.90
C ALA A 34 7.49 11.39 5.67
N THR A 35 6.38 11.60 4.96
CA THR A 35 5.02 11.39 5.49
C THR A 35 4.46 10.06 5.01
N TYR A 36 4.04 9.23 5.96
CA TYR A 36 3.49 7.91 5.74
C TYR A 36 1.98 7.91 6.00
N LEU A 37 1.22 7.32 5.09
CA LEU A 37 -0.21 7.07 5.28
C LEU A 37 -0.39 5.65 5.82
N LEU A 38 -0.94 5.54 7.03
CA LEU A 38 -1.20 4.26 7.69
C LEU A 38 -2.70 4.02 7.77
N LEU A 39 -3.17 2.92 7.18
CA LEU A 39 -4.53 2.43 7.43
C LEU A 39 -4.62 1.94 8.88
N TYR A 40 -5.39 2.65 9.69
CA TYR A 40 -5.46 2.46 11.13
C TYR A 40 -6.81 1.87 11.51
N SER A 41 -6.80 0.65 12.07
CA SER A 41 -8.03 -0.04 12.49
C SER A 41 -8.39 0.21 13.95
N GLY A 42 -7.52 0.85 14.74
CA GLY A 42 -7.66 0.95 16.20
C GLY A 42 -7.08 -0.24 16.96
N GLY A 43 -6.62 -1.29 16.26
CA GLY A 43 -5.99 -2.45 16.89
C GLY A 43 -4.57 -2.17 17.42
N LEU A 44 -4.10 -3.06 18.30
CA LEU A 44 -2.74 -3.01 18.85
C LEU A 44 -1.67 -2.99 17.74
N ASP A 45 -1.82 -3.86 16.74
CA ASP A 45 -0.85 -4.00 15.65
C ASP A 45 -0.65 -2.67 14.91
N THR A 46 -1.76 -2.04 14.48
CA THR A 46 -1.72 -0.75 13.80
C THR A 46 -1.23 0.39 14.70
N SER A 47 -1.43 0.28 16.03
CA SER A 47 -0.95 1.27 16.99
C SER A 47 0.57 1.18 17.19
N CYS A 48 1.11 -0.04 17.24
CA CYS A 48 2.56 -0.29 17.30
C CYS A 48 3.28 0.23 16.04
N CYS A 49 2.65 0.14 14.86
CA CYS A 49 3.21 0.65 13.61
C CYS A 49 3.48 2.16 13.64
N ILE A 50 2.66 2.95 14.34
CA ILE A 50 2.85 4.41 14.43
C ILE A 50 4.22 4.73 15.05
N ARG A 51 4.52 4.12 16.20
CA ARG A 51 5.78 4.35 16.90
C ARG A 51 6.97 3.83 16.10
N TYR A 52 6.82 2.66 15.46
CA TYR A 52 7.85 2.09 14.61
C TYR A 52 8.23 3.00 13.43
N ILE A 53 7.24 3.61 12.75
CA ILE A 53 7.51 4.56 11.65
C ILE A 53 8.20 5.83 12.16
N GLN A 54 7.81 6.33 13.33
CA GLN A 54 8.44 7.51 13.92
C GLN A 54 9.90 7.24 14.33
N GLU A 55 10.18 6.08 14.91
CA GLU A 55 11.49 5.73 15.47
C GLU A 55 12.46 5.21 14.41
N GLU A 56 12.05 4.26 13.56
CA GLU A 56 12.94 3.58 12.61
C GLU A 56 13.00 4.29 11.26
N PHE A 57 11.87 4.83 10.79
CA PHE A 57 11.80 5.52 9.50
C PHE A 57 11.99 7.04 9.62
N LYS A 58 12.10 7.57 10.84
CA LYS A 58 12.23 9.02 11.12
C LYS A 58 11.14 9.83 10.40
N GLY A 59 9.95 9.26 10.30
CA GLY A 59 8.83 9.78 9.51
C GLY A 59 7.69 10.36 10.33
N SER A 60 6.85 11.14 9.66
CA SER A 60 5.54 11.54 10.17
C SER A 60 4.46 10.56 9.71
N VAL A 61 3.44 10.33 10.54
CA VAL A 61 2.36 9.37 10.24
C VAL A 61 1.02 10.09 10.19
N ILE A 62 0.28 9.86 9.11
CA ILE A 62 -1.14 10.18 8.99
C ILE A 62 -1.90 8.87 9.15
N ALA A 63 -2.60 8.71 10.27
CA ALA A 63 -3.47 7.56 10.51
C ALA A 63 -4.82 7.78 9.83
N LEU A 64 -5.16 6.92 8.88
CA LEU A 64 -6.44 6.91 8.18
C LEU A 64 -7.31 5.76 8.71
N THR A 65 -8.37 6.12 9.42
CA THR A 65 -9.44 5.20 9.78
C THR A 65 -10.47 5.17 8.66
N CYS A 66 -10.74 3.99 8.12
CA CYS A 66 -11.82 3.78 7.15
C CYS A 66 -13.02 3.17 7.87
N ASP A 67 -14.14 3.88 7.87
CA ASP A 67 -15.44 3.33 8.23
C ASP A 67 -16.06 2.67 7.00
N VAL A 68 -16.60 1.46 7.16
CA VAL A 68 -17.21 0.67 6.09
C VAL A 68 -18.74 0.57 6.20
N GLY A 69 -19.33 1.22 7.22
CA GLY A 69 -20.78 1.21 7.48
C GLY A 69 -21.22 0.20 8.53
#